data_AF-K2CW05-F1
#
_entry.id   AF-K2CW05-F1
#
_cell.length_a   1.000
_cell.length_b   1.000
_cell.length_c   1.000
_cell.angle_alpha   90.00
_cell.angle_beta   90.00
_cell.angle_gamma   90.00
#
_symmetry.space_group_name_H-M   'P 1'
#
loop_
_entity.id
_entity.type
_entity.pdbx_description
1 polymer ?
#
loop_
_entity_poly.entity_id
_entity_poly.type
_entity_poly.pdbx_seq_one_letter_code
_entity_poly.pdbx_strand_id
1 'polypeptide(L)'
;MRSHTSNDMQRAFLTRSPNAAELSLLQKYLACYRDGSGNHREEDGTSRADSRQIERCFAELLHGTTTENKMYYDFVVEFNQDGGVAVRGASIKTKELTRLRTYPQNRDGLRAHMEVSNSSAKDWALCAERGLAEDDFRAHRRAAEFGQVIMDRQRIERQTSERAYLDAMPGNGQKRFEERDCVFISLLYSPAERGERVYLVSAFSIVLPEPASWYFRNKALIGADADGGVLYEWYALSGSQFKYYPKLASRLNGTELFTIPRPTTESLRAKATRLFGD
;
A
#
# COMPACT_ATOMS: atom_id res chain seq x y z
N MET A 1 35.47 13.15 21.56
CA MET A 1 34.92 12.23 20.53
C MET A 1 33.46 12.59 20.33
N ARG A 2 33.16 13.41 19.31
CA ARG A 2 31.76 13.74 18.98
C ARG A 2 31.16 12.55 18.25
N SER A 3 30.20 11.90 18.91
CA SER A 3 29.28 10.95 18.30
C SER A 3 28.73 11.56 17.02
N HIS A 4 29.18 11.05 15.87
CA HIS A 4 28.44 11.19 14.62
C HIS A 4 27.25 10.26 14.76
N THR A 5 26.17 10.74 15.39
CA THR A 5 24.85 10.21 15.05
C THR A 5 24.70 10.48 13.56
N SER A 6 24.80 9.43 12.74
CA SER A 6 24.28 9.51 11.38
C SER A 6 22.88 10.11 11.51
N ASN A 7 22.65 11.18 10.77
CA ASN A 7 21.34 11.80 10.69
C ASN A 7 20.50 10.80 9.90
N ASP A 8 20.07 9.74 10.58
CA ASP A 8 19.37 8.61 10.01
C ASP A 8 18.17 9.21 9.29
N MET A 9 18.20 9.25 7.96
CA MET A 9 17.33 10.12 7.17
C MET A 9 15.89 9.66 7.35
N GLN A 10 15.21 10.25 8.33
CA GLN A 10 13.86 9.89 8.67
C GLN A 10 12.92 10.29 7.52
N ARG A 11 12.16 9.34 7.00
CA ARG A 11 11.12 9.60 6.00
C ARG A 11 9.76 9.31 6.59
N ALA A 12 8.80 10.17 6.25
CA ALA A 12 7.40 9.95 6.56
C ALA A 12 6.94 8.55 6.09
N PHE A 13 6.06 7.95 6.88
CA PHE A 13 5.47 6.62 6.68
C PHE A 13 6.44 5.43 6.78
N LEU A 14 7.70 5.58 6.37
CA LEU A 14 8.72 4.53 6.45
C LEU A 14 9.26 4.39 7.87
N THR A 15 9.86 5.46 8.41
CA THR A 15 10.55 5.41 9.71
C THR A 15 9.91 6.26 10.79
N ARG A 16 8.97 7.13 10.42
CA ARG A 16 8.15 7.92 11.36
C ARG A 16 6.82 8.37 10.74
N SER A 17 5.91 8.89 11.55
CA SER A 17 4.72 9.59 11.05
C SER A 17 5.11 10.90 10.33
N PRO A 18 4.33 11.35 9.33
CA PRO A 18 4.58 12.62 8.66
C PRO A 18 4.48 13.79 9.64
N ASN A 19 5.33 14.80 9.45
CA ASN A 19 5.16 16.09 10.12
C ASN A 19 4.10 16.95 9.40
N ALA A 20 3.79 18.11 9.96
CA ALA A 20 2.75 18.98 9.42
C ALA A 20 3.06 19.50 8.00
N ALA A 21 4.34 19.74 7.69
CA ALA A 21 4.76 20.21 6.38
C ALA A 21 4.62 19.11 5.31
N GLU A 22 5.04 17.88 5.63
CA GLU A 22 4.89 16.71 4.75
C GLU A 22 3.42 16.36 4.52
N LEU A 23 2.58 16.44 5.57
CA LEU A 23 1.14 16.27 5.41
C LEU A 23 0.55 17.36 4.51
N SER A 24 0.94 18.62 4.69
CA SER A 24 0.49 19.73 3.84
C SER A 24 0.93 19.55 2.38
N LEU A 25 2.14 19.06 2.14
CA LEU A 25 2.64 18.72 0.80
C LEU A 25 1.82 17.59 0.18
N LEU A 26 1.59 16.50 0.90
CA LEU A 26 0.76 15.39 0.43
C LEU A 26 -0.66 15.85 0.07
N GLN A 27 -1.28 16.67 0.92
CA GLN A 27 -2.59 17.27 0.66
C GLN A 27 -2.59 18.06 -0.65
N LYS A 28 -1.55 18.86 -0.90
CA LYS A 28 -1.42 19.65 -2.14
C LYS A 28 -1.17 18.77 -3.37
N TYR A 29 -0.31 17.77 -3.26
CA TYR A 29 -0.06 16.83 -4.36
C TYR A 29 -1.33 16.09 -4.79
N LEU A 30 -2.11 15.61 -3.82
CA LEU A 30 -3.39 14.97 -4.12
C LEU A 30 -4.43 15.97 -4.64
N ALA A 31 -4.40 17.22 -4.15
CA ALA A 31 -5.29 18.29 -4.61
C ALA A 31 -5.06 18.67 -6.08
N CYS A 32 -3.85 18.49 -6.62
CA CYS A 32 -3.57 18.71 -8.05
C CYS A 32 -4.49 17.88 -8.97
N TYR A 33 -5.11 16.81 -8.48
CA TYR A 33 -6.02 15.95 -9.24
C TYR A 33 -7.50 16.25 -8.96
N ARG A 34 -7.82 17.32 -8.23
CA ARG A 34 -9.20 17.78 -7.97
C ARG A 34 -9.70 18.83 -8.97
N ASP A 35 -8.83 19.30 -9.86
CA ASP A 35 -9.10 20.34 -10.87
C ASP A 35 -9.75 19.81 -12.17
N GLY A 36 -10.12 18.53 -12.23
CA GLY A 36 -10.61 17.86 -13.42
C GLY A 36 -9.57 17.00 -14.16
N SER A 37 -8.31 17.01 -13.72
CA SER A 37 -7.23 16.15 -14.25
C SER A 37 -7.12 14.77 -13.58
N GLY A 38 -7.88 14.53 -12.51
CA GLY A 38 -8.00 13.23 -11.87
C GLY A 38 -8.85 12.26 -12.67
N ASN A 39 -8.52 10.96 -12.58
CA ASN A 39 -9.19 9.91 -13.35
C ASN A 39 -10.48 9.38 -12.70
N HIS A 40 -10.76 9.74 -11.45
CA HIS A 40 -12.05 9.47 -10.82
C HIS A 40 -12.89 10.74 -10.82
N ARG A 41 -14.05 10.72 -11.48
CA ARG A 41 -15.00 11.84 -11.47
C ARG A 41 -15.87 11.79 -10.22
N GLU A 42 -16.07 12.95 -9.60
CA GLU A 42 -16.98 13.13 -8.48
C GLU A 42 -18.31 13.73 -8.98
N GLU A 43 -19.40 13.54 -8.22
CA GLU A 43 -20.74 14.04 -8.59
C GLU A 43 -20.81 15.58 -8.64
N ASP A 44 -19.95 16.27 -7.88
CA ASP A 44 -19.85 17.73 -7.87
C ASP A 44 -19.06 18.30 -9.06
N GLY A 45 -18.72 17.46 -10.04
CA GLY A 45 -17.97 17.82 -11.24
C GLY A 45 -16.45 17.91 -11.03
N THR A 46 -15.96 17.78 -9.80
CA THR A 46 -14.52 17.68 -9.52
C THR A 46 -13.99 16.29 -9.87
N SER A 47 -12.69 16.07 -9.65
CA SER A 47 -12.07 14.78 -9.84
C SER A 47 -11.22 14.36 -8.64
N ARG A 48 -10.70 13.13 -8.67
CA ARG A 48 -9.77 12.62 -7.67
C ARG A 48 -8.71 11.77 -8.34
N ALA A 49 -7.54 11.73 -7.70
CA ALA A 49 -6.42 10.90 -8.12
C ALA A 49 -6.80 9.41 -8.15
N ASP A 50 -6.43 8.71 -9.22
CA ASP A 50 -6.44 7.24 -9.27
C ASP A 50 -5.22 6.63 -8.57
N SER A 51 -5.10 5.30 -8.59
CA SER A 51 -4.00 4.61 -7.90
C SER A 51 -2.62 5.07 -8.39
N ARG A 52 -2.40 5.17 -9.70
CA ARG A 52 -1.11 5.59 -10.28
C ARG A 52 -0.75 7.02 -9.93
N GLN A 53 -1.74 7.92 -9.96
CA GLN A 53 -1.56 9.30 -9.55
C GLN A 53 -1.19 9.40 -8.06
N ILE A 54 -1.81 8.58 -7.21
CA ILE A 54 -1.49 8.50 -5.78
C ILE A 54 -0.09 7.92 -5.55
N GLU A 55 0.30 6.86 -6.27
CA GLU A 55 1.66 6.29 -6.23
C GLU A 55 2.72 7.34 -6.51
N ARG A 56 2.53 8.15 -7.54
CA ARG A 56 3.43 9.27 -7.87
C ARG A 56 3.47 10.34 -6.79
N CYS A 57 2.35 10.70 -6.17
CA CYS A 57 2.34 11.65 -5.05
C CYS A 57 3.19 11.18 -3.87
N PHE A 58 3.09 9.90 -3.51
CA PHE A 58 3.87 9.34 -2.40
C PHE A 58 5.34 9.15 -2.76
N ALA A 59 5.63 8.72 -3.98
CA ALA A 59 7.01 8.65 -4.47
C ALA A 59 7.67 10.03 -4.42
N GLU A 60 7.01 11.06 -4.94
CA GLU A 60 7.52 12.44 -4.90
C GLU A 60 7.73 12.93 -3.45
N LEU A 61 6.73 12.75 -2.57
CA LEU A 61 6.82 13.15 -1.16
C LEU A 61 8.00 12.49 -0.43
N LEU A 62 8.30 11.23 -0.76
CA LEU A 62 9.30 10.43 -0.08
C LEU A 62 10.66 10.43 -0.79
N HIS A 63 10.79 11.19 -1.89
CA HIS A 63 11.95 11.20 -2.77
C HIS A 63 12.28 9.81 -3.31
N GLY A 64 11.24 9.06 -3.65
CA GLY A 64 11.32 7.74 -4.27
C GLY A 64 11.14 7.79 -5.78
N THR A 65 11.41 6.65 -6.40
CA THR A 65 11.22 6.42 -7.83
C THR A 65 10.08 5.42 -7.99
N THR A 66 9.04 5.81 -8.74
CA THR A 66 7.99 4.88 -9.15
C THR A 66 8.57 3.84 -10.08
N THR A 67 8.23 2.58 -9.85
CA THR A 67 8.70 1.47 -10.70
C THR A 67 7.89 1.38 -12.00
N GLU A 68 6.69 1.97 -12.02
CA GLU A 68 5.72 2.01 -13.13
C GLU A 68 5.52 0.66 -13.84
N ASN A 69 5.71 -0.43 -13.09
CA ASN A 69 5.64 -1.80 -13.58
C ASN A 69 4.75 -2.64 -12.64
N LYS A 70 4.49 -3.90 -13.02
CA LYS A 70 3.65 -4.82 -12.24
C LYS A 70 4.43 -5.54 -11.12
N MET A 71 5.40 -4.86 -10.52
CA MET A 71 6.23 -5.43 -9.47
C MET A 71 5.54 -5.31 -8.10
N TYR A 72 6.14 -5.91 -7.07
CA TYR A 72 5.53 -5.98 -5.75
C TYR A 72 5.42 -4.60 -5.05
N TYR A 73 6.40 -3.74 -5.32
CA TYR A 73 6.46 -2.37 -4.84
C TYR A 73 6.05 -1.39 -5.95
N ASP A 74 5.19 -0.44 -5.59
CA ASP A 74 4.74 0.61 -6.50
C ASP A 74 5.80 1.72 -6.64
N PHE A 75 6.60 1.93 -5.59
CA PHE A 75 7.79 2.77 -5.62
C PHE A 75 8.85 2.32 -4.62
N VAL A 76 10.07 2.78 -4.82
CA VAL A 76 11.22 2.52 -3.95
C VAL A 76 11.92 3.82 -3.56
N VAL A 77 12.50 3.85 -2.37
CA VAL A 77 13.29 4.97 -1.86
C VAL A 77 14.68 4.45 -1.53
N GLU A 78 15.71 5.13 -2.05
CA GLU A 78 17.11 4.79 -1.82
C GLU A 78 17.73 5.72 -0.78
N PHE A 79 18.52 5.14 0.12
CA PHE A 79 19.21 5.84 1.18
C PHE A 79 20.68 5.48 1.16
N ASN A 80 21.54 6.50 1.10
CA ASN A 80 22.96 6.29 1.34
C ASN A 80 23.15 5.92 2.82
N GLN A 81 23.72 4.73 3.06
CA GLN A 81 24.08 4.24 4.40
C GLN A 81 25.53 3.76 4.38
N ASP A 82 26.19 3.76 5.53
CA ASP A 82 27.63 3.48 5.65
C ASP A 82 28.02 2.18 4.91
N GLY A 83 28.68 2.32 3.75
CA GLY A 83 29.14 1.21 2.92
C GLY A 83 28.24 0.80 1.74
N GLY A 84 27.06 1.41 1.57
CA GLY A 84 26.16 1.05 0.46
C GLY A 84 24.89 1.87 0.35
N VAL A 85 23.90 1.33 -0.35
CA VAL A 85 22.58 1.96 -0.51
C VAL A 85 21.51 1.03 0.04
N ALA A 86 20.80 1.50 1.06
CA ALA A 86 19.61 0.86 1.57
C ALA A 86 18.40 1.21 0.70
N VAL A 87 17.71 0.18 0.21
CA VAL A 87 16.50 0.31 -0.60
C VAL A 87 15.29 0.00 0.29
N ARG A 88 14.29 0.87 0.27
CA ARG A 88 13.01 0.70 0.98
C ARG A 88 11.87 0.72 -0.03
N GLY A 89 11.13 -0.39 -0.13
CA GLY A 89 9.99 -0.52 -1.02
C GLY A 89 8.67 -0.14 -0.35
N ALA A 90 7.76 0.42 -1.11
CA ALA A 90 6.41 0.71 -0.66
C ALA A 90 5.35 0.25 -1.66
N SER A 91 4.28 -0.35 -1.15
CA SER A 91 3.12 -0.78 -1.93
C SER A 91 1.87 -0.05 -1.42
N ILE A 92 1.25 0.78 -2.26
CA ILE A 92 0.11 1.62 -1.92
C ILE A 92 -1.19 0.91 -2.25
N LYS A 93 -2.16 0.98 -1.35
CA LYS A 93 -3.51 0.48 -1.56
C LYS A 93 -4.53 1.51 -1.11
N THR A 94 -5.53 1.74 -1.96
CA THR A 94 -6.54 2.77 -1.72
C THR A 94 -7.91 2.13 -1.57
N LYS A 95 -8.73 2.64 -0.65
CA LYS A 95 -10.08 2.11 -0.44
C LYS A 95 -11.03 3.13 0.15
N GLU A 96 -12.25 3.17 -0.39
CA GLU A 96 -13.36 3.86 0.28
C GLU A 96 -13.83 3.03 1.48
N LEU A 97 -13.91 3.67 2.65
CA LEU A 97 -14.40 3.07 3.88
C LEU A 97 -15.54 3.91 4.47
N THR A 98 -16.76 3.39 4.42
CA THR A 98 -17.98 4.06 4.87
C THR A 98 -17.88 4.58 6.30
N ARG A 99 -17.25 3.81 7.19
CA ARG A 99 -17.10 4.13 8.62
C ARG A 99 -15.83 4.92 8.94
N LEU A 100 -15.10 5.42 7.95
CA LEU A 100 -13.82 6.11 8.21
C LEU A 100 -14.00 7.34 9.12
N ARG A 101 -15.12 8.06 9.00
CA ARG A 101 -15.42 9.23 9.85
C ARG A 101 -15.55 8.89 11.34
N THR A 102 -15.83 7.63 11.69
CA THR A 102 -15.89 7.17 13.09
C THR A 102 -14.52 6.76 13.64
N TYR A 103 -13.44 6.95 12.88
CA TYR A 103 -12.09 6.58 13.28
C TYR A 103 -11.65 7.18 14.62
N PRO A 104 -11.90 8.48 14.93
CA PRO A 104 -11.50 9.04 16.22
C PRO A 104 -12.14 8.35 17.43
N GLN A 105 -13.34 7.76 17.26
CA GLN A 105 -14.10 7.10 18.33
C GLN A 105 -13.92 5.57 18.34
N ASN A 106 -13.39 4.98 17.27
CA ASN A 106 -13.27 3.53 17.10
C ASN A 106 -11.95 3.12 16.45
N ARG A 107 -10.84 3.67 16.96
CA ARG A 107 -9.51 3.42 16.39
C ARG A 107 -9.14 1.93 16.38
N ASP A 108 -9.49 1.22 17.44
CA ASP A 108 -9.10 -0.19 17.63
C ASP A 108 -9.96 -1.18 16.86
N GLY A 109 -11.20 -0.79 16.53
CA GLY A 109 -12.17 -1.62 15.81
C GLY A 109 -12.14 -1.45 14.30
N LEU A 110 -11.40 -0.48 13.76
CA LEU A 110 -11.28 -0.27 12.32
C LEU A 110 -10.04 -0.96 11.74
N ARG A 111 -10.19 -1.44 10.51
CA ARG A 111 -9.12 -2.10 9.74
C ARG A 111 -8.86 -1.35 8.44
N ALA A 112 -7.62 -1.42 7.98
CA ALA A 112 -7.33 -1.14 6.59
C ALA A 112 -7.89 -2.27 5.71
N HIS A 113 -8.08 -1.99 4.42
CA HIS A 113 -8.57 -2.95 3.45
C HIS A 113 -7.65 -2.91 2.23
N MET A 114 -6.82 -3.93 2.09
CA MET A 114 -5.77 -3.97 1.08
C MET A 114 -5.90 -5.24 0.25
N GLU A 115 -6.04 -5.11 -1.07
CA GLU A 115 -5.82 -6.23 -1.99
C GLU A 115 -4.33 -6.31 -2.30
N VAL A 116 -3.67 -7.37 -1.82
CA VAL A 116 -2.20 -7.49 -1.90
C VAL A 116 -1.79 -8.12 -3.23
N SER A 117 -2.52 -9.15 -3.68
CA SER A 117 -2.23 -9.83 -4.94
C SER A 117 -3.48 -10.45 -5.56
N ASN A 118 -3.44 -10.64 -6.87
CA ASN A 118 -4.45 -11.35 -7.64
C ASN A 118 -3.80 -12.17 -8.77
N SER A 119 -3.29 -13.37 -8.46
CA SER A 119 -2.56 -14.18 -9.44
C SER A 119 -2.94 -15.65 -9.43
N SER A 120 -4.14 -15.95 -9.92
CA SER A 120 -4.68 -17.32 -9.98
C SER A 120 -3.69 -18.35 -10.52
N ALA A 121 -3.02 -18.06 -11.64
CA ALA A 121 -2.08 -19.01 -12.23
C ALA A 121 -0.88 -19.31 -11.31
N LYS A 122 -0.29 -18.29 -10.69
CA LYS A 122 0.88 -18.46 -9.82
C LYS A 122 0.49 -19.11 -8.48
N ASP A 123 -0.67 -18.76 -7.95
CA ASP A 123 -1.13 -19.26 -6.65
C ASP A 123 -1.52 -20.75 -6.75
N TRP A 124 -2.22 -21.14 -7.81
CA TRP A 124 -2.57 -22.55 -8.06
C TRP A 124 -1.36 -23.40 -8.48
N ALA A 125 -0.36 -22.83 -9.15
CA ALA A 125 0.90 -23.54 -9.41
C ALA A 125 1.58 -23.94 -8.09
N LEU A 126 1.70 -23.02 -7.14
CA LEU A 126 2.29 -23.32 -5.83
C LEU A 126 1.41 -24.27 -4.99
N CYS A 127 0.08 -24.21 -5.12
CA CYS A 127 -0.80 -25.21 -4.52
C CYS A 127 -0.51 -26.62 -5.06
N ALA A 128 -0.41 -26.76 -6.38
CA ALA A 128 -0.14 -28.04 -7.03
C ALA A 128 1.21 -28.64 -6.62
N GLU A 129 2.25 -27.81 -6.48
CA GLU A 129 3.56 -28.23 -5.96
C GLU A 129 3.49 -28.81 -4.54
N ARG A 130 2.47 -28.45 -3.75
CA ARG A 130 2.21 -29.00 -2.40
C ARG A 130 1.09 -30.03 -2.37
N GLY A 131 0.71 -30.54 -3.53
CA GLY A 131 -0.35 -31.54 -3.67
C GLY A 131 -1.73 -31.03 -3.23
N LEU A 132 -1.97 -29.72 -3.24
CA LEU A 132 -3.27 -29.11 -2.95
C LEU A 132 -4.04 -28.92 -4.26
N ALA A 133 -5.28 -29.41 -4.30
CA ALA A 133 -6.14 -29.34 -5.48
C ALA A 133 -7.31 -28.36 -5.29
N GLU A 134 -7.89 -27.90 -6.40
CA GLU A 134 -9.09 -27.05 -6.36
C GLU A 134 -10.26 -27.71 -5.62
N ASP A 135 -10.41 -29.03 -5.77
CA ASP A 135 -11.42 -29.81 -5.07
C ASP A 135 -11.24 -29.82 -3.55
N ASP A 136 -9.99 -29.77 -3.06
CA ASP A 136 -9.73 -29.62 -1.63
C ASP A 136 -10.25 -28.27 -1.13
N PHE A 137 -10.05 -27.21 -1.91
CA PHE A 137 -10.53 -25.87 -1.57
C PHE A 137 -12.05 -25.82 -1.61
N ARG A 138 -12.70 -26.37 -2.65
CA ARG A 138 -14.17 -26.44 -2.77
C ARG A 138 -14.81 -27.25 -1.64
N ALA A 139 -14.15 -28.32 -1.21
CA ALA A 139 -14.57 -29.15 -0.09
C ALA A 139 -14.16 -28.60 1.29
N HIS A 140 -13.58 -27.40 1.35
CA HIS A 140 -13.11 -26.75 2.59
C HIS A 140 -12.15 -27.61 3.43
N ARG A 141 -11.25 -28.35 2.77
CA ARG A 141 -10.23 -29.18 3.42
C ARG A 141 -8.88 -28.46 3.46
N ARG A 142 -8.02 -28.84 4.41
CA ARG A 142 -6.60 -28.44 4.44
C ARG A 142 -6.38 -26.91 4.54
N ALA A 143 -7.24 -26.23 5.30
CA ALA A 143 -7.22 -24.76 5.46
C ALA A 143 -5.83 -24.22 5.84
N ALA A 144 -5.16 -24.86 6.80
CA ALA A 144 -3.81 -24.48 7.24
C ALA A 144 -2.77 -24.59 6.13
N GLU A 145 -2.84 -25.64 5.31
CA GLU A 145 -1.88 -25.87 4.22
C GLU A 145 -2.05 -24.85 3.10
N PHE A 146 -3.30 -24.57 2.71
CA PHE A 146 -3.62 -23.47 1.78
C PHE A 146 -3.18 -22.11 2.34
N GLY A 147 -3.36 -21.89 3.65
CA GLY A 147 -2.90 -20.71 4.36
C GLY A 147 -1.38 -20.53 4.26
N GLN A 148 -0.63 -21.60 4.50
CA GLN A 148 0.83 -21.59 4.35
C GLN A 148 1.26 -21.29 2.91
N VAL A 149 0.58 -21.89 1.91
CA VAL A 149 0.85 -21.63 0.49
C VAL A 149 0.71 -20.15 0.16
N ILE A 150 -0.41 -19.52 0.56
CA ILE A 150 -0.63 -18.12 0.18
C ILE A 150 0.36 -17.17 0.87
N MET A 151 0.77 -17.46 2.11
CA MET A 151 1.80 -16.67 2.81
C MET A 151 3.17 -16.82 2.13
N ASP A 152 3.56 -18.04 1.79
CA ASP A 152 4.82 -18.30 1.08
C ASP A 152 4.82 -17.66 -0.30
N ARG A 153 3.68 -17.67 -0.98
CA ARG A 153 3.49 -17.02 -2.27
C ARG A 153 3.79 -15.52 -2.22
N GLN A 154 3.31 -14.81 -1.20
CA GLN A 154 3.59 -13.39 -1.02
C GLN A 154 5.08 -13.14 -0.75
N ARG A 155 5.71 -13.99 0.08
CA ARG A 155 7.14 -13.92 0.37
C ARG A 155 7.99 -14.11 -0.90
N ILE A 156 7.67 -15.12 -1.69
CA ILE A 156 8.36 -15.44 -2.96
C ILE A 156 8.21 -14.29 -3.96
N GLU A 157 7.01 -13.73 -4.12
CA GLU A 157 6.78 -12.62 -5.06
C GLU A 157 7.59 -11.39 -4.67
N ARG A 158 7.57 -11.02 -3.38
CA ARG A 158 8.37 -9.91 -2.85
C ARG A 158 9.86 -10.13 -3.11
N GLN A 159 10.42 -11.26 -2.70
CA GLN A 159 11.84 -11.57 -2.88
C GLN A 159 12.26 -11.61 -4.36
N THR A 160 11.39 -12.13 -5.22
CA THR A 160 11.61 -12.12 -6.68
C THR A 160 11.63 -10.70 -7.22
N SER A 161 10.70 -9.86 -6.76
CA SER A 161 10.64 -8.44 -7.13
C SER A 161 11.88 -7.67 -6.68
N GLU A 162 12.35 -7.91 -5.45
CA GLU A 162 13.54 -7.29 -4.88
C GLU A 162 14.80 -7.67 -5.67
N ARG A 163 14.97 -8.98 -5.94
CA ARG A 163 16.10 -9.47 -6.73
C ARG A 163 16.12 -8.87 -8.13
N ALA A 164 14.98 -8.88 -8.82
CA ALA A 164 14.88 -8.31 -10.17
C ALA A 164 15.18 -6.80 -10.19
N TYR A 165 14.81 -6.05 -9.12
CA TYR A 165 15.19 -4.65 -8.99
C TYR A 165 16.71 -4.47 -8.86
N LEU A 166 17.35 -5.29 -8.03
CA LEU A 166 18.81 -5.24 -7.84
C LEU A 166 19.57 -5.64 -9.11
N ASP A 167 19.10 -6.67 -9.82
CA ASP A 167 19.72 -7.17 -11.06
C ASP A 167 19.63 -6.17 -12.22
N ALA A 168 18.58 -5.34 -12.27
CA ALA A 168 18.34 -4.39 -13.35
C ALA A 168 19.24 -3.12 -13.29
N MET A 169 20.02 -2.93 -12.22
CA MET A 169 20.79 -1.71 -11.96
C MET A 169 22.30 -1.96 -12.06
N PRO A 170 22.92 -1.90 -13.26
CA PRO A 170 24.34 -2.17 -13.44
C PRO A 170 25.22 -1.16 -12.68
N GLY A 171 26.29 -1.65 -12.05
CA GLY A 171 27.37 -0.81 -11.50
C GLY A 171 27.23 -0.32 -10.05
N ASN A 172 26.20 -0.73 -9.31
CA ASN A 172 25.99 -0.24 -7.95
C ASN A 172 26.52 -1.21 -6.88
N GLY A 173 27.58 -0.82 -6.18
CA GLY A 173 28.06 -1.53 -4.98
C GLY A 173 26.99 -1.71 -3.91
N GLN A 174 27.15 -2.74 -3.05
CA GLN A 174 26.36 -3.08 -1.84
C GLN A 174 24.96 -2.44 -1.70
N LYS A 175 24.10 -2.51 -2.74
CA LYS A 175 22.68 -2.19 -2.61
C LYS A 175 21.98 -3.36 -1.93
N ARG A 176 21.10 -3.06 -0.98
CA ARG A 176 20.29 -4.09 -0.33
C ARG A 176 18.94 -3.53 0.07
N PHE A 177 17.92 -4.37 0.00
CA PHE A 177 16.63 -4.04 0.60
C PHE A 177 16.73 -4.12 2.13
N GLU A 178 16.25 -3.07 2.80
CA GLU A 178 16.03 -3.09 4.24
C GLU A 178 14.58 -3.53 4.48
N GLU A 179 14.34 -4.85 4.50
CA GLU A 179 13.01 -5.46 4.55
C GLU A 179 12.14 -4.90 5.68
N ARG A 180 12.73 -4.67 6.86
CA ARG A 180 12.03 -4.12 8.03
C ARG A 180 11.45 -2.72 7.82
N ASP A 181 12.01 -1.96 6.89
CA ASP A 181 11.61 -0.59 6.59
C ASP A 181 10.73 -0.51 5.32
N CYS A 182 10.46 -1.65 4.68
CA CYS A 182 9.54 -1.74 3.56
C CYS A 182 8.10 -1.83 4.08
N VAL A 183 7.16 -1.16 3.41
CA VAL A 183 5.80 -0.98 3.95
C VAL A 183 4.68 -1.16 2.92
N PHE A 184 3.51 -1.58 3.40
CA PHE A 184 2.25 -1.24 2.75
C PHE A 184 1.81 0.15 3.21
N ILE A 185 1.40 1.02 2.27
CA ILE A 185 0.74 2.29 2.57
C ILE A 185 -0.74 2.15 2.22
N SER A 186 -1.61 2.20 3.22
CA SER A 186 -3.05 2.27 3.02
C SER A 186 -3.51 3.73 3.03
N LEU A 187 -4.12 4.17 1.93
CA LEU A 187 -4.87 5.43 1.86
C LEU A 187 -6.36 5.13 1.86
N LEU A 188 -6.99 5.34 3.01
CA LEU A 188 -8.44 5.24 3.15
C LEU A 188 -9.09 6.60 2.90
N TYR A 189 -10.30 6.57 2.34
CA TYR A 189 -11.13 7.76 2.20
C TYR A 189 -12.59 7.47 2.54
N SER A 190 -13.31 8.45 3.07
CA SER A 190 -14.75 8.32 3.32
C SER A 190 -15.54 8.47 2.02
N PRO A 191 -16.80 7.99 1.98
CA PRO A 191 -17.79 8.52 1.04
C PRO A 191 -17.83 10.05 1.09
N ALA A 192 -18.18 10.65 -0.04
CA ALA A 192 -18.38 12.08 -0.12
C ALA A 192 -19.61 12.48 0.70
N GLU A 193 -19.46 13.49 1.55
CA GLU A 193 -20.56 14.10 2.29
C GLU A 193 -20.48 15.61 2.04
N ARG A 194 -21.52 16.17 1.41
CA ARG A 194 -21.56 17.58 0.97
C ARG A 194 -20.34 17.98 0.11
N GLY A 195 -19.93 17.08 -0.79
CA GLY A 195 -18.79 17.30 -1.69
C GLY A 195 -17.40 17.22 -1.02
N GLU A 196 -17.33 16.75 0.22
CA GLU A 196 -16.07 16.60 0.95
C GLU A 196 -15.84 15.17 1.42
N ARG A 197 -14.58 14.74 1.39
CA ARG A 197 -14.11 13.44 1.89
C ARG A 197 -13.05 13.68 2.97
N VAL A 198 -13.02 12.79 3.95
CA VAL A 198 -11.88 12.69 4.86
C VAL A 198 -10.99 11.52 4.44
N TYR A 199 -9.70 11.67 4.69
CA TYR A 199 -8.66 10.75 4.30
C TYR A 199 -7.85 10.33 5.51
N LEU A 200 -7.31 9.12 5.46
CA LEU A 200 -6.41 8.57 6.47
C LEU A 200 -5.30 7.80 5.77
N VAL A 201 -4.04 8.08 6.13
CA VAL A 201 -2.90 7.28 5.67
C VAL A 201 -2.38 6.45 6.82
N SER A 202 -2.15 5.15 6.59
CA SER A 202 -1.56 4.23 7.55
C SER A 202 -0.53 3.34 6.88
N ALA A 203 0.66 3.24 7.47
CA ALA A 203 1.72 2.36 7.03
C ALA A 203 1.76 1.08 7.87
N PHE A 204 1.93 -0.06 7.22
CA PHE A 204 2.04 -1.38 7.83
C PHE A 204 3.31 -2.06 7.31
N SER A 205 3.89 -2.98 8.08
CA SER A 205 5.06 -3.74 7.59
C SER A 205 4.71 -4.47 6.30
N ILE A 206 5.65 -4.51 5.35
CA ILE A 206 5.51 -5.36 4.16
C ILE A 206 5.55 -6.84 4.52
N VAL A 207 6.20 -7.18 5.64
CA VAL A 207 6.26 -8.53 6.16
C VAL A 207 4.91 -8.84 6.79
N LEU A 208 4.15 -9.70 6.12
CA LEU A 208 2.82 -10.09 6.56
C LEU A 208 2.91 -10.88 7.87
N PRO A 209 2.19 -10.48 8.94
CA PRO A 209 2.17 -11.23 10.19
C PRO A 209 1.53 -12.61 10.02
N GLU A 210 2.03 -13.60 10.75
CA GLU A 210 1.41 -14.92 10.77
C GLU A 210 0.03 -14.85 11.45
N PRO A 211 -1.03 -15.44 10.87
CA PRO A 211 -2.32 -15.51 11.51
C PRO A 211 -2.31 -16.54 12.65
N ALA A 212 -3.19 -16.35 13.63
CA ALA A 212 -3.39 -17.28 14.72
C ALA A 212 -4.05 -18.60 14.27
N SER A 213 -4.88 -18.56 13.22
CA SER A 213 -5.51 -19.75 12.64
C SER A 213 -5.99 -19.52 11.22
N TRP A 214 -6.19 -20.63 10.49
CA TRP A 214 -6.77 -20.65 9.15
C TRP A 214 -8.04 -21.49 9.12
N TYR A 215 -9.11 -20.97 8.51
CA TYR A 215 -10.36 -21.70 8.33
C TYR A 215 -11.13 -21.21 7.09
N PHE A 216 -12.04 -22.03 6.57
CA PHE A 216 -12.91 -21.62 5.47
C PHE A 216 -14.14 -20.90 5.99
N ARG A 217 -14.51 -19.79 5.33
CA ARG A 217 -15.76 -19.07 5.56
C ARG A 217 -16.35 -18.63 4.24
N ASN A 218 -17.54 -19.12 3.92
CA ASN A 218 -18.18 -18.91 2.62
C ASN A 218 -17.26 -19.34 1.47
N LYS A 219 -16.88 -18.41 0.58
CA LYS A 219 -16.03 -18.67 -0.60
C LYS A 219 -14.55 -18.36 -0.38
N ALA A 220 -14.15 -18.05 0.86
CA ALA A 220 -12.82 -17.58 1.19
C ALA A 220 -12.14 -18.47 2.23
N LEU A 221 -10.83 -18.58 2.10
CA LEU A 221 -9.97 -18.98 3.20
C LEU A 221 -9.67 -17.75 4.05
N ILE A 222 -9.87 -17.87 5.36
CA ILE A 222 -9.70 -16.79 6.34
C ILE A 222 -8.48 -17.08 7.19
N GLY A 223 -7.57 -16.11 7.26
CA GLY A 223 -6.55 -16.05 8.30
C GLY A 223 -7.06 -15.16 9.43
N ALA A 224 -7.21 -15.68 10.64
CA ALA A 224 -7.63 -14.88 11.79
C ALA A 224 -6.44 -14.33 12.57
N ASP A 225 -6.57 -13.13 13.13
CA ASP A 225 -5.63 -12.63 14.12
C ASP A 225 -5.89 -13.23 15.52
N ALA A 226 -5.04 -12.87 16.49
CA ALA A 226 -5.12 -13.36 17.86
C ALA A 226 -6.45 -13.05 18.57
N ASP A 227 -7.16 -12.02 18.13
CA ASP A 227 -8.47 -11.63 18.70
C ASP A 227 -9.65 -12.29 17.96
N GLY A 228 -9.36 -13.23 17.05
CA GLY A 228 -10.35 -13.90 16.21
C GLY A 228 -10.89 -13.04 15.06
N GLY A 229 -10.35 -11.84 14.86
CA GLY A 229 -10.72 -10.95 13.78
C GLY A 229 -10.13 -11.39 12.44
N VAL A 230 -10.74 -10.94 11.34
CA VAL A 230 -10.28 -11.27 9.99
C VAL A 230 -9.00 -10.50 9.69
N LEU A 231 -7.87 -11.21 9.59
CA LEU A 231 -6.58 -10.65 9.19
C LEU A 231 -6.37 -10.79 7.68
N TYR A 232 -6.72 -11.96 7.14
CA TYR A 232 -6.60 -12.25 5.72
C TYR A 232 -7.89 -12.85 5.16
N GLU A 233 -8.15 -12.56 3.89
CA GLU A 233 -9.10 -13.33 3.08
C GLU A 233 -8.44 -13.72 1.77
N TRP A 234 -8.56 -14.98 1.40
CA TRP A 234 -8.12 -15.47 0.09
C TRP A 234 -9.30 -16.08 -0.67
N TYR A 235 -9.62 -15.46 -1.81
CA TYR A 235 -10.68 -15.90 -2.71
C TYR A 235 -10.08 -16.70 -3.89
N ALA A 236 -9.56 -17.89 -3.61
CA ALA A 236 -8.82 -18.72 -4.56
C ALA A 236 -9.59 -19.00 -5.87
N LEU A 237 -10.92 -19.14 -5.79
CA LEU A 237 -11.80 -19.43 -6.92
C LEU A 237 -12.37 -18.18 -7.62
N SER A 238 -11.94 -16.98 -7.22
CA SER A 238 -12.42 -15.71 -7.79
C SER A 238 -11.23 -14.82 -8.14
N GLY A 239 -10.46 -15.24 -9.14
CA GLY A 239 -9.25 -14.54 -9.58
C GLY A 239 -8.10 -14.59 -8.56
N SER A 240 -8.22 -15.41 -7.51
CA SER A 240 -7.24 -15.57 -6.44
C SER A 240 -6.87 -14.25 -5.75
N GLN A 241 -7.91 -13.47 -5.41
CA GLN A 241 -7.71 -12.22 -4.67
C GLN A 241 -7.27 -12.53 -3.24
N PHE A 242 -6.05 -12.12 -2.89
CA PHE A 242 -5.54 -12.17 -1.53
C PHE A 242 -5.62 -10.78 -0.90
N LYS A 243 -6.36 -10.69 0.21
CA LYS A 243 -6.67 -9.44 0.90
C LYS A 243 -6.12 -9.46 2.32
N TYR A 244 -5.61 -8.32 2.76
CA TYR A 244 -5.04 -8.09 4.08
C TYR A 244 -5.79 -6.95 4.79
N TYR A 245 -6.15 -7.20 6.05
CA TYR A 245 -6.96 -6.32 6.88
C TYR A 245 -6.33 -6.05 8.25
N PRO A 246 -5.17 -5.37 8.32
CA PRO A 246 -4.58 -5.01 9.60
C PRO A 246 -5.45 -4.00 10.33
N LYS A 247 -5.42 -4.05 11.66
CA LYS A 247 -6.06 -3.04 12.51
C LYS A 247 -5.38 -1.69 12.29
N LEU A 248 -6.15 -0.61 12.21
CA LEU A 248 -5.56 0.73 12.11
C LEU A 248 -4.73 1.09 13.36
N ALA A 249 -5.05 0.50 14.51
CA ALA A 249 -4.27 0.61 15.74
C ALA A 249 -2.88 -0.04 15.64
N SER A 250 -2.67 -1.04 14.77
CA SER A 250 -1.38 -1.71 14.59
C SER A 250 -0.50 -1.08 13.51
N ARG A 251 -0.86 0.13 13.03
CA ARG A 251 -0.04 0.85 12.04
C ARG A 251 1.31 1.23 12.65
N LEU A 252 2.36 1.20 11.83
CA LEU A 252 3.69 1.68 12.20
C LEU A 252 3.70 3.21 12.29
N ASN A 253 3.20 3.84 11.23
CA ASN A 253 3.19 5.28 11.04
C ASN A 253 1.90 5.69 10.32
N GLY A 254 1.49 6.95 10.44
CA GLY A 254 0.31 7.41 9.72
C GLY A 254 -0.11 8.83 10.06
N THR A 255 -1.25 9.22 9.50
CA THR A 255 -1.88 10.51 9.80
C THR A 255 -3.05 10.32 10.77
N GLU A 256 -3.55 11.42 11.30
CA GLU A 256 -4.96 11.51 11.71
C GLU A 256 -5.84 11.78 10.48
N LEU A 257 -7.16 11.94 10.67
CA LEU A 257 -8.04 12.31 9.56
C LEU A 257 -7.66 13.69 9.01
N PHE A 258 -7.60 13.81 7.69
CA PHE A 258 -7.36 15.08 7.01
C PHE A 258 -8.28 15.24 5.80
N THR A 259 -8.40 16.47 5.31
CA THR A 259 -9.10 16.79 4.06
C THR A 259 -8.11 17.19 2.99
N ILE A 260 -8.51 17.05 1.72
CA ILE A 260 -7.72 17.52 0.58
C ILE A 260 -8.28 18.88 0.18
N PRO A 261 -7.47 19.95 0.11
CA PRO A 261 -7.96 21.26 -0.29
C PRO A 261 -8.49 21.25 -1.73
N ARG A 262 -9.43 22.15 -2.04
CA ARG A 262 -9.87 22.38 -3.42
C ARG A 262 -8.84 23.28 -4.13
N PRO A 263 -8.24 22.85 -5.25
CA PRO A 263 -7.37 23.70 -6.04
C PRO A 263 -8.18 24.76 -6.79
N THR A 264 -7.50 25.81 -7.24
CA THR A 264 -8.05 26.68 -8.29
C THR A 264 -8.11 25.87 -9.59
N THR A 265 -9.27 25.86 -10.26
CA THR A 265 -9.41 25.21 -11.57
C THR A 265 -8.73 26.04 -12.64
N GLU A 266 -7.75 25.46 -13.34
CA GLU A 266 -7.04 26.07 -14.46
C GLU A 266 -7.45 25.37 -15.75
N SER A 267 -7.83 26.12 -16.79
CA SER A 267 -8.11 25.52 -18.10
C SER A 267 -6.83 24.93 -18.71
N LEU A 268 -6.95 23.91 -19.57
CA LEU A 268 -5.79 23.32 -20.26
C LEU A 268 -4.99 24.38 -21.04
N ARG A 269 -5.68 25.38 -21.61
CA ARG A 269 -5.05 26.52 -22.30
C ARG A 269 -4.20 27.35 -21.34
N ALA A 270 -4.77 27.78 -20.21
CA ALA A 270 -4.05 28.58 -19.22
C ALA A 270 -2.83 27.81 -18.67
N LYS A 271 -3.00 26.51 -18.40
CA LYS A 271 -1.92 25.62 -17.96
C LYS A 271 -0.81 25.49 -19.01
N ALA A 272 -1.17 25.35 -20.29
CA ALA A 272 -0.22 25.27 -21.39
C ALA A 272 0.60 26.57 -21.51
N THR A 273 -0.08 27.73 -21.57
CA THR A 273 0.58 29.05 -21.62
C THR A 273 1.53 29.27 -20.45
N ARG A 274 1.13 28.89 -19.22
CA ARG A 274 1.97 29.06 -18.03
C ARG A 274 3.22 28.17 -18.03
N LEU A 275 3.12 26.95 -18.56
CA LEU A 275 4.21 25.97 -18.51
C LEU A 275 5.14 26.04 -19.73
N PHE A 276 4.62 26.42 -20.90
CA PHE A 276 5.35 26.35 -22.17
C PHE A 276 5.45 27.70 -22.89
N GLY A 277 4.78 28.74 -22.40
CA GLY A 277 4.61 29.98 -23.15
C GLY A 277 3.52 29.86 -24.22
N ASP A 278 3.32 30.93 -24.98
CA ASP A 278 2.46 30.96 -26.16
C ASP A 278 3.20 30.48 -27.41
#